data_AF-A0A6B3CIV3-F1
#
_entry.id   AF-A0A6B3CIV3-F1
#
_cell.length_a   1.000
_cell.length_b   1.000
_cell.length_c   1.000
_cell.angle_alpha   90.00
_cell.angle_beta   90.00
_cell.angle_gamma   90.00
#
_symmetry.space_group_name_H-M   'P 1'
#
loop_
_entity.id
_entity.type
_entity.pdbx_description
1 polymer ?
#
loop_
_entity_poly.entity_id
_entity_poly.type
_entity_poly.pdbx_seq_one_letter_code
_entity_poly.pdbx_strand_id
1 'polypeptide(L)'
;MGTVLGAMRNVRWHELQHAYGSASQVPGVLSRIAWGDAPSSGEALNDLERWIGTPPVFDSTAATVPFLWELAATDTVRDRAGVLDLLATILAAGNPEHPAWTRAAHEAVAEGRGTAVRLAGAVPDARGARRVSGTPDTPDSGGPSPAQALRTAATRLLAAIDGHTCPACPAPPPDPA
;
A
#
# COMPACT_ATOMS: atom_id res chain seq x y z
N MET A 1 15.09 -10.51 14.59
CA MET A 1 14.40 -10.64 13.30
C MET A 1 12.92 -10.42 13.55
N GLY A 2 12.42 -9.22 13.25
CA GLY A 2 10.99 -8.93 13.37
C GLY A 2 10.24 -9.67 12.28
N THR A 3 9.24 -10.46 12.65
CA THR A 3 8.32 -11.03 11.67
C THR A 3 7.59 -9.88 11.00
N VAL A 4 7.62 -9.85 9.65
CA VAL A 4 6.76 -8.98 8.84
C VAL A 4 5.33 -9.12 9.37
N LEU A 5 4.65 -7.99 9.60
CA LEU A 5 3.32 -7.91 10.19
C LEU A 5 3.23 -8.29 11.68
N GLY A 6 4.33 -8.26 12.42
CA GLY A 6 4.37 -8.62 13.83
C GLY A 6 3.45 -7.77 14.71
N ALA A 7 3.22 -6.50 14.36
CA ALA A 7 2.33 -5.62 15.13
C ALA A 7 0.83 -5.95 14.95
N MET A 8 0.43 -6.79 13.98
CA MET A 8 -0.99 -7.11 13.73
C MET A 8 -1.70 -7.70 14.95
N ARG A 9 -0.99 -8.46 15.78
CA ARG A 9 -1.54 -9.08 17.01
C ARG A 9 -1.91 -8.07 18.10
N ASN A 10 -1.38 -6.85 18.02
CA ASN A 10 -1.65 -5.78 18.98
C ASN A 10 -2.88 -4.94 18.62
N VAL A 11 -3.41 -5.11 17.40
CA VAL A 11 -4.59 -4.39 16.91
C VAL A 11 -5.83 -5.21 17.22
N ARG A 12 -6.86 -4.59 17.82
CA ARG A 12 -8.14 -5.24 18.14
C ARG A 12 -9.07 -5.26 16.93
N TRP A 13 -8.72 -6.03 15.90
CA TRP A 13 -9.45 -6.10 14.62
C TRP A 13 -10.95 -6.38 14.74
N HIS A 14 -11.38 -7.05 15.80
CA HIS A 14 -12.78 -7.34 16.06
C HIS A 14 -13.60 -6.10 16.45
N GLU A 15 -12.96 -5.08 17.04
CA GLU A 15 -13.58 -3.79 17.37
C GLU A 15 -13.62 -2.85 16.16
N LEU A 16 -12.81 -3.11 15.13
CA LEU A 16 -12.71 -2.32 13.91
C LEU A 16 -13.77 -2.73 12.88
N GLN A 17 -14.19 -1.79 12.05
CA GLN A 17 -15.21 -2.01 11.00
C GLN A 17 -14.66 -1.78 9.59
N HIS A 18 -15.27 -2.44 8.60
CA HIS A 18 -15.09 -2.23 7.16
C HIS A 18 -16.47 -2.31 6.45
N ALA A 19 -16.52 -2.14 5.12
CA ALA A 19 -17.77 -2.07 4.34
C ALA A 19 -18.75 -3.24 4.54
N TYR A 20 -18.26 -4.42 4.93
CA TYR A 20 -19.07 -5.64 5.12
C TYR A 20 -19.22 -6.06 6.60
N GLY A 21 -18.93 -5.17 7.56
CA GLY A 21 -19.02 -5.45 9.00
C GLY A 21 -17.66 -5.49 9.70
N SER A 22 -17.43 -6.46 10.61
CA SER A 22 -16.21 -6.52 11.42
C SER A 22 -14.96 -6.84 10.60
N ALA A 23 -13.86 -6.14 10.90
CA ALA A 23 -12.55 -6.32 10.26
C ALA A 23 -11.74 -7.52 10.81
N SER A 24 -12.37 -8.42 11.56
CA SER A 24 -11.74 -9.63 12.12
C SER A 24 -11.03 -10.51 11.08
N GLN A 25 -11.43 -10.42 9.81
CA GLN A 25 -10.88 -11.20 8.70
C GLN A 25 -9.62 -10.59 8.07
N VAL A 26 -9.35 -9.30 8.31
CA VAL A 26 -8.24 -8.55 7.69
C VAL A 26 -6.86 -9.17 7.97
N PRO A 27 -6.51 -9.62 9.19
CA PRO A 27 -5.20 -10.22 9.46
C PRO A 27 -4.92 -11.47 8.63
N GLY A 28 -5.94 -12.28 8.38
CA GLY A 28 -5.82 -13.49 7.55
C GLY A 28 -5.53 -13.14 6.09
N VAL A 29 -6.15 -12.09 5.58
CA VAL A 29 -5.92 -11.60 4.21
C VAL A 29 -4.53 -10.99 4.06
N LEU A 30 -4.08 -10.14 5.00
CA LEU A 30 -2.72 -9.59 5.00
C LEU A 30 -1.66 -10.69 5.03
N SER A 31 -1.90 -11.76 5.80
CA SER A 31 -1.04 -12.93 5.85
C SER A 31 -0.96 -13.65 4.50
N ARG A 32 -2.10 -13.81 3.81
CA ARG A 32 -2.14 -14.39 2.45
C ARG A 32 -1.42 -13.52 1.42
N ILE A 33 -1.46 -12.20 1.55
CA ILE A 33 -0.71 -11.28 0.68
C ILE A 33 0.81 -11.42 0.94
N ALA A 34 1.21 -11.57 2.20
CA ALA A 34 2.61 -11.66 2.58
C ALA A 34 3.26 -13.00 2.22
N TRP A 35 2.53 -14.11 2.37
CA TRP A 35 3.10 -15.47 2.31
C TRP A 35 2.39 -16.41 1.33
N GLY A 36 1.34 -15.97 0.64
CA GLY A 36 0.62 -16.78 -0.33
C GLY A 36 1.41 -17.02 -1.62
N ASP A 37 0.96 -18.01 -2.39
CA ASP A 37 1.42 -18.24 -3.76
C ASP A 37 0.86 -17.18 -4.74
N ALA A 38 1.25 -17.24 -6.03
CA ALA A 38 0.97 -16.18 -7.01
C ALA A 38 -0.52 -15.80 -7.15
N PRO A 39 -1.42 -16.76 -7.48
CA PRO A 39 -2.84 -16.45 -7.59
C PRO A 39 -3.43 -16.04 -6.23
N SER A 40 -3.08 -16.77 -5.17
CA SER A 40 -3.59 -16.52 -3.82
C SER A 40 -3.28 -15.12 -3.28
N SER A 41 -2.08 -14.60 -3.57
CA SER A 41 -1.67 -13.25 -3.14
C SER A 41 -2.42 -12.16 -3.89
N GLY A 42 -2.64 -12.34 -5.20
CA GLY A 42 -3.37 -11.39 -6.03
C GLY A 42 -4.87 -11.35 -5.71
N GLU A 43 -5.48 -12.52 -5.50
CA GLU A 43 -6.88 -12.61 -5.05
C GLU A 43 -7.04 -12.00 -3.65
N ALA A 44 -6.13 -12.27 -2.73
CA ALA A 44 -6.17 -11.67 -1.39
C ALA A 44 -6.02 -10.14 -1.44
N LEU A 45 -5.22 -9.61 -2.35
CA LEU A 45 -5.11 -8.16 -2.53
C LEU A 45 -6.41 -7.55 -3.08
N ASN A 46 -7.05 -8.20 -4.06
CA ASN A 46 -8.34 -7.77 -4.60
C ASN A 46 -9.46 -7.83 -3.55
N ASP A 47 -9.49 -8.90 -2.73
CA ASP A 47 -10.40 -9.00 -1.59
C ASP A 47 -10.21 -7.83 -0.62
N LEU A 48 -8.96 -7.50 -0.28
CA LEU A 48 -8.63 -6.40 0.62
C LEU A 48 -9.05 -5.04 0.03
N GLU A 49 -8.76 -4.81 -1.26
CA GLU A 49 -9.16 -3.60 -1.98
C GLU A 49 -10.68 -3.44 -1.98
N ARG A 50 -11.44 -4.53 -2.12
CA ARG A 50 -12.90 -4.46 -2.06
C ARG A 50 -13.41 -4.08 -0.68
N TRP A 51 -12.80 -4.58 0.38
CA TRP A 51 -13.22 -4.32 1.76
C TRP A 51 -12.82 -2.94 2.28
N ILE A 52 -11.64 -2.45 1.88
CA ILE A 52 -10.97 -1.28 2.47
C ILE A 52 -10.79 -0.14 1.45
N GLY A 53 -10.64 -0.45 0.17
CA GLY A 53 -10.45 0.50 -0.92
C GLY A 53 -11.74 1.06 -1.51
N THR A 54 -12.88 0.39 -1.29
CA THR A 54 -14.18 0.95 -1.68
C THR A 54 -14.57 2.06 -0.68
N PRO A 55 -14.79 3.31 -1.13
CA PRO A 55 -15.33 4.34 -0.25
C PRO A 55 -16.70 3.89 0.30
N PRO A 56 -16.99 4.17 1.58
CA PRO A 56 -16.24 5.07 2.46
C PRO A 56 -15.08 4.40 3.23
N VAL A 57 -14.11 5.21 3.68
CA VAL A 57 -13.00 4.79 4.57
C VAL A 57 -13.55 4.40 5.95
N PHE A 58 -12.99 3.35 6.55
CA PHE A 58 -13.36 2.90 7.91
C PHE A 58 -12.16 2.94 8.86
N ASP A 59 -12.37 2.73 10.16
CA ASP A 59 -11.25 2.73 11.12
C ASP A 59 -10.23 1.58 10.86
N SER A 60 -10.70 0.47 10.28
CA SER A 60 -9.84 -0.64 9.86
C SER A 60 -8.90 -0.24 8.74
N THR A 61 -9.28 0.72 7.90
CA THR A 61 -8.42 1.27 6.87
C THR A 61 -7.19 1.91 7.50
N ALA A 62 -7.38 2.79 8.49
CA ALA A 62 -6.29 3.45 9.19
C ALA A 62 -5.37 2.44 9.88
N ALA A 63 -5.94 1.43 10.54
CA ALA A 63 -5.17 0.37 11.19
C ALA A 63 -4.39 -0.53 10.20
N THR A 64 -4.85 -0.64 8.95
CA THR A 64 -4.22 -1.47 7.91
C THR A 64 -3.03 -0.78 7.24
N VAL A 65 -3.04 0.56 7.18
CA VAL A 65 -2.00 1.34 6.47
C VAL A 65 -0.56 1.06 6.91
N PRO A 66 -0.22 0.96 8.22
CA PRO A 66 1.14 0.64 8.64
C PRO A 66 1.63 -0.71 8.07
N PHE A 67 0.73 -1.69 7.99
CA PHE A 67 1.02 -3.01 7.44
C PHE A 67 1.20 -2.99 5.92
N LEU A 68 0.44 -2.16 5.21
CA LEU A 68 0.64 -1.94 3.77
C LEU A 68 2.03 -1.34 3.51
N TRP A 69 2.52 -0.43 4.37
CA TRP A 69 3.88 0.09 4.27
C TRP A 69 4.95 -0.98 4.51
N GLU A 70 4.74 -1.87 5.49
CA GLU A 70 5.64 -3.03 5.72
C GLU A 70 5.69 -3.95 4.48
N LEU A 71 4.53 -4.23 3.88
CA LEU A 71 4.43 -5.03 2.65
C LEU A 71 5.14 -4.35 1.48
N ALA A 72 4.93 -3.05 1.29
CA ALA A 72 5.59 -2.28 0.25
C ALA A 72 7.12 -2.21 0.45
N ALA A 73 7.61 -2.26 1.68
CA ALA A 73 9.04 -2.28 1.99
C ALA A 73 9.71 -3.66 1.83
N THR A 74 8.93 -4.74 1.88
CA THR A 74 9.43 -6.12 1.84
C THR A 74 9.68 -6.57 0.40
N ASP A 75 10.92 -6.95 0.08
CA ASP A 75 11.34 -7.32 -1.29
C ASP A 75 10.76 -8.65 -1.79
N THR A 76 10.37 -9.55 -0.88
CA THR A 76 9.73 -10.83 -1.21
C THR A 76 8.27 -10.69 -1.63
N VAL A 77 7.62 -9.56 -1.34
CA VAL A 77 6.26 -9.28 -1.78
C VAL A 77 6.30 -9.00 -3.29
N ARG A 78 5.48 -9.74 -4.05
CA ARG A 78 5.52 -9.63 -5.52
C ARG A 78 4.80 -8.40 -6.06
N ASP A 79 3.65 -8.03 -5.50
CA ASP A 79 2.84 -6.92 -5.99
C ASP A 79 2.96 -5.67 -5.10
N ARG A 80 4.19 -5.20 -4.92
CA ARG A 80 4.47 -4.00 -4.13
C ARG A 80 3.93 -2.73 -4.79
N ALA A 81 3.82 -2.73 -6.12
CA ALA A 81 3.25 -1.61 -6.86
C ALA A 81 1.74 -1.48 -6.57
N GLY A 82 0.99 -2.59 -6.64
CA GLY A 82 -0.43 -2.61 -6.29
C GLY A 82 -0.70 -2.19 -4.84
N VAL A 83 0.19 -2.53 -3.90
CA VAL A 83 0.10 -2.06 -2.50
C VAL A 83 0.23 -0.53 -2.40
N LEU A 84 1.13 0.09 -3.18
CA LEU A 84 1.27 1.55 -3.22
C LEU A 84 0.08 2.23 -3.90
N ASP A 85 -0.47 1.61 -4.95
CA ASP A 85 -1.68 2.11 -5.60
C ASP A 85 -2.89 2.05 -4.64
N LEU A 86 -3.01 0.99 -3.82
CA LEU A 86 -4.03 0.92 -2.76
C LEU A 86 -3.89 2.04 -1.73
N LEU A 87 -2.66 2.37 -1.32
CA LEU A 87 -2.41 3.51 -0.42
C LEU A 87 -2.83 4.84 -1.07
N ALA A 88 -2.63 5.00 -2.37
CA ALA A 88 -3.09 6.18 -3.10
C ALA A 88 -4.62 6.24 -3.18
N THR A 89 -5.29 5.11 -3.39
CA THR A 89 -6.76 5.00 -3.36
C THR A 89 -7.32 5.38 -1.99
N ILE A 90 -6.70 4.92 -0.90
CA ILE A 90 -7.08 5.29 0.47
C ILE A 90 -6.96 6.81 0.68
N LEU A 91 -5.89 7.43 0.18
CA LEU A 91 -5.65 8.86 0.30
C LEU A 91 -6.66 9.71 -0.52
N ALA A 92 -7.16 9.16 -1.64
CA ALA A 92 -8.22 9.78 -2.43
C ALA A 92 -9.63 9.52 -1.86
N ALA A 93 -9.80 8.43 -1.12
CA ALA A 93 -11.06 8.05 -0.50
C ALA A 93 -11.30 8.83 0.81
N GLY A 94 -12.58 8.95 1.17
CA GLY A 94 -12.99 9.53 2.44
C GLY A 94 -14.35 9.01 2.87
N ASN A 95 -14.68 9.26 4.14
CA ASN A 95 -15.96 8.98 4.74
C ASN A 95 -16.60 10.29 5.23
N PRO A 96 -17.65 10.78 4.55
CA PRO A 96 -18.29 12.04 4.93
C PRO A 96 -19.02 11.96 6.28
N GLU A 97 -19.49 10.78 6.68
CA GLU A 97 -20.15 10.56 7.97
C GLU A 97 -19.14 10.46 9.13
N HIS A 98 -17.91 10.02 8.83
CA HIS A 98 -16.85 9.84 9.80
C HIS A 98 -15.53 10.50 9.35
N PRO A 99 -15.42 11.84 9.46
CA PRO A 99 -14.21 12.57 9.06
C PRO A 99 -12.97 12.19 9.89
N ALA A 100 -13.15 11.71 11.12
CA ALA A 100 -12.05 11.23 11.96
C ALA A 100 -11.38 9.96 11.40
N TRP A 101 -12.15 9.04 10.81
CA TRP A 101 -11.59 7.83 10.18
C TRP A 101 -10.80 8.17 8.91
N THR A 102 -11.36 9.09 8.11
CA THR A 102 -10.67 9.65 6.94
C THR A 102 -9.32 10.24 7.34
N ARG A 103 -9.32 11.10 8.37
CA ARG A 103 -8.10 11.73 8.89
C ARG A 103 -7.08 10.70 9.35
N ALA A 104 -7.49 9.75 10.18
CA ALA A 104 -6.57 8.73 10.71
C ALA A 104 -5.93 7.89 9.60
N ALA A 105 -6.70 7.55 8.55
CA ALA A 105 -6.18 6.82 7.40
C ALA A 105 -5.18 7.67 6.60
N HIS A 106 -5.52 8.93 6.32
CA HIS A 106 -4.65 9.84 5.57
C HIS A 106 -3.35 10.16 6.32
N GLU A 107 -3.44 10.37 7.63
CA GLU A 107 -2.28 10.58 8.50
C GLU A 107 -1.36 9.35 8.49
N ALA A 108 -1.89 8.15 8.66
CA ALA A 108 -1.11 6.92 8.58
C ALA A 108 -0.43 6.73 7.20
N VAL A 109 -1.07 7.17 6.10
CA VAL A 109 -0.46 7.14 4.76
C VAL A 109 0.69 8.15 4.69
N ALA A 110 0.47 9.36 5.18
CA ALA A 110 1.47 10.42 5.20
C ALA A 110 2.70 10.08 6.07
N GLU A 111 2.52 9.41 7.20
CA GLU A 111 3.62 8.93 8.06
C GLU A 111 4.59 8.01 7.30
N GLY A 112 4.08 7.21 6.36
CA GLY A 112 4.90 6.33 5.53
C GLY A 112 5.61 7.01 4.35
N ARG A 113 5.49 8.34 4.18
CA ARG A 113 6.13 9.11 3.11
C ARG A 113 7.63 8.81 2.96
N GLY A 114 8.36 8.67 4.07
CA GLY A 114 9.79 8.32 4.05
C GLY A 114 10.08 6.97 3.38
N THR A 115 9.19 5.99 3.52
CA THR A 115 9.28 4.71 2.81
C THR A 115 9.02 4.91 1.32
N ALA A 116 8.03 5.71 0.94
CA ALA A 116 7.76 6.04 -0.46
C ALA A 116 8.97 6.71 -1.14
N VAL A 117 9.63 7.67 -0.49
CA VAL A 117 10.87 8.31 -0.99
C VAL A 117 11.96 7.27 -1.27
N ARG A 118 12.18 6.33 -0.33
CA ARG A 118 13.17 5.27 -0.53
C ARG A 118 12.82 4.36 -1.71
N LEU A 119 11.55 4.01 -1.87
CA LEU A 119 11.07 3.16 -2.97
C LEU A 119 11.17 3.87 -4.33
N ALA A 120 10.91 5.18 -4.37
CA ALA A 120 11.07 6.01 -5.56
C ALA A 120 12.57 6.20 -5.94
N GLY A 121 13.47 6.27 -4.94
CA GLY A 121 14.90 6.41 -5.16
C GLY A 121 15.66 5.10 -5.39
N ALA A 122 15.03 3.94 -5.18
CA ALA A 122 15.70 2.65 -5.31
C ALA A 122 16.21 2.43 -6.74
N VAL A 123 17.53 2.34 -6.91
CA VAL A 123 18.18 1.94 -8.17
C VAL A 123 17.88 0.44 -8.39
N PRO A 124 17.52 -0.01 -9.60
CA PRO A 124 17.26 -1.43 -9.81
C PRO A 124 18.54 -2.21 -9.50
N ASP A 125 18.45 -3.16 -8.57
CA ASP A 125 19.59 -3.98 -8.17
C ASP A 125 20.03 -4.80 -9.38
N ALA A 126 21.22 -4.48 -9.93
CA ALA A 126 21.77 -5.11 -11.13
C ALA A 126 22.06 -6.61 -10.93
N ARG A 127 21.88 -7.13 -9.72
CA ARG A 127 22.18 -8.52 -9.34
C ARG A 127 21.14 -9.55 -9.83
N GLY A 128 19.98 -9.11 -10.35
CA GLY A 128 18.96 -10.00 -10.93
C GLY A 128 19.15 -10.34 -12.42
N ALA A 129 20.02 -9.62 -13.14
CA ALA A 129 20.26 -9.86 -14.57
C ALA A 129 21.27 -11.00 -14.81
N ARG A 130 21.00 -12.20 -14.28
CA ARG A 130 21.62 -13.41 -14.85
C ARG A 130 20.93 -13.66 -16.19
N ARG A 131 21.56 -13.17 -17.25
CA ARG A 131 21.17 -13.36 -18.67
C ARG A 131 20.82 -14.82 -18.93
N VAL A 132 19.55 -15.09 -19.24
CA VAL A 132 19.22 -16.17 -20.17
C VAL A 132 19.47 -15.59 -21.55
N SER A 133 20.54 -16.03 -22.19
CA SER A 133 20.79 -15.78 -23.60
C SER A 133 19.70 -16.52 -24.39
N GLY A 134 18.70 -15.77 -24.87
CA GLY A 134 17.68 -16.22 -25.82
C GLY A 134 17.57 -15.19 -26.93
N THR A 135 17.49 -15.67 -28.16
CA THR A 135 17.60 -15.00 -29.48
C THR A 135 16.75 -13.74 -29.69
N PRO A 136 17.16 -12.84 -30.61
CA PRO A 136 16.37 -11.67 -30.98
C PRO A 136 15.27 -12.08 -31.96
N ASP A 137 14.02 -11.69 -31.66
CA ASP A 137 13.05 -11.13 -32.62
C ASP A 137 11.63 -11.21 -32.04
N THR A 138 11.26 -10.16 -31.30
CA THR A 138 9.92 -9.57 -31.28
C THR A 138 10.06 -8.17 -30.68
N PRO A 139 9.34 -7.14 -31.18
CA PRO A 139 9.22 -5.88 -30.47
C PRO A 139 8.45 -6.17 -29.18
N ASP A 140 9.21 -6.32 -28.10
CA ASP A 140 8.69 -6.48 -26.74
C ASP A 140 7.72 -5.33 -26.49
N SER A 141 6.42 -5.64 -26.48
CA SER A 141 5.42 -4.80 -25.82
C SER A 141 5.59 -5.00 -24.32
N GLY A 142 6.81 -4.73 -23.85
CA GLY A 142 7.29 -4.98 -22.52
C GLY A 142 6.71 -3.92 -21.61
N GLY A 143 5.69 -4.30 -20.85
CA GLY A 143 5.23 -3.49 -19.74
C GLY A 143 6.40 -3.10 -18.83
N PRO A 144 6.29 -1.99 -18.08
CA PRO A 144 7.36 -1.56 -17.18
C PRO A 144 7.78 -2.72 -16.28
N SER A 145 9.09 -2.94 -16.14
CA SER A 145 9.61 -3.96 -15.22
C SER A 145 9.02 -3.76 -13.81
N PRO A 146 8.85 -4.80 -12.97
CA PRO A 146 8.25 -4.66 -11.64
C PRO A 146 8.94 -3.60 -10.77
N ALA A 147 10.26 -3.45 -10.89
CA ALA A 147 11.00 -2.37 -10.23
C ALA A 147 10.66 -0.95 -10.76
N GLN A 148 10.36 -0.83 -12.06
CA GLN A 148 9.94 0.42 -12.68
C GLN A 148 8.48 0.75 -12.34
N ALA A 149 7.60 -0.25 -12.32
CA ALA A 149 6.23 -0.12 -11.84
C ALA A 149 6.20 0.35 -10.37
N LEU A 150 6.98 -0.28 -9.50
CA LEU A 150 7.13 0.11 -8.09
C LEU A 150 7.59 1.57 -7.94
N ARG A 151 8.63 1.97 -8.68
CA ARG A 151 9.15 3.34 -8.64
C ARG A 151 8.11 4.36 -9.10
N THR A 152 7.38 4.01 -10.15
CA THR A 152 6.33 4.85 -10.72
C THR A 152 5.17 5.02 -9.73
N ALA A 153 4.71 3.93 -9.12
CA ALA A 153 3.67 3.94 -8.09
C ALA A 153 4.10 4.75 -6.87
N ALA A 154 5.35 4.58 -6.39
CA ALA A 154 5.91 5.35 -5.28
C ALA A 154 5.96 6.86 -5.59
N THR A 155 6.36 7.23 -6.81
CA THR A 155 6.42 8.64 -7.23
C THR A 155 5.02 9.26 -7.31
N ARG A 156 4.03 8.51 -7.83
CA ARG A 156 2.63 8.95 -7.87
C ARG A 156 2.05 9.13 -6.47
N LEU A 157 2.30 8.19 -5.57
CA LEU A 157 1.86 8.28 -4.19
C LEU A 157 2.49 9.48 -3.47
N LEU A 158 3.78 9.74 -3.67
CA LEU A 158 4.43 10.94 -3.13
C LEU A 158 3.78 12.23 -3.61
N ALA A 159 3.52 12.34 -4.91
CA ALA A 159 2.82 13.50 -5.46
C ALA A 159 1.40 13.64 -4.90
N ALA A 160 0.71 12.53 -4.66
CA ALA A 160 -0.62 12.51 -4.04
C ALA A 160 -0.58 12.96 -2.56
N ILE A 161 0.45 12.55 -1.81
CA ILE A 161 0.67 12.99 -0.41
C ILE A 161 1.00 14.48 -0.37
N ASP A 162 1.94 14.94 -1.19
CA ASP A 162 2.41 16.33 -1.20
C ASP A 162 1.33 17.31 -1.69
N GLY A 163 0.49 16.88 -2.63
CA GLY A 163 -0.66 17.65 -3.12
C GLY A 163 -1.96 17.38 -2.37
N HIS A 164 -1.93 16.67 -1.24
CA HIS A 164 -3.15 16.22 -0.57
C HIS A 164 -3.95 17.38 0.02
N THR A 165 -5.14 17.60 -0.54
CA THR A 165 -6.11 18.57 -0.01
C THR A 165 -7.39 17.83 0.36
N CYS A 166 -7.60 17.58 1.65
CA CYS A 166 -8.84 16.98 2.15
C CYS A 166 -9.45 17.90 3.22
N PRO A 167 -10.77 18.19 3.16
CA PRO A 167 -11.43 19.03 4.17
C PRO A 167 -11.44 18.41 5.57
N ALA A 168 -11.24 17.08 5.68
CA ALA A 168 -11.14 16.39 6.96
C ALA A 168 -9.73 16.48 7.59
N CYS A 169 -8.70 16.77 6.80
CA CYS A 169 -7.31 16.84 7.23
C CYS A 169 -6.95 18.29 7.58
N PRO A 170 -6.24 18.54 8.70
CA PRO A 170 -5.70 19.87 8.97
C PRO A 170 -4.69 20.24 7.87
N ALA A 171 -4.57 21.54 7.56
CA ALA A 171 -3.54 22.01 6.63
C ALA A 171 -2.16 21.52 7.11
N PRO A 172 -1.26 21.11 6.19
CA PRO A 172 0.08 20.68 6.57
C PRO A 172 0.76 21.78 7.39
N PRO A 173 1.53 21.43 8.43
CA PRO A 173 2.29 22.42 9.17
C PRO A 173 3.21 23.16 8.19
N PRO A 174 3.38 24.49 8.32
CA PRO A 174 4.28 25.23 7.45
C PRO A 174 5.69 24.65 7.56
N ASP A 175 6.39 24.52 6.42
CA ASP A 175 7.79 24.07 6.40
C ASP A 175 8.63 24.90 7.38
N PRO A 176 9.54 24.27 8.17
CA PRO A 176 10.42 25.02 9.04
C PRO A 176 11.33 25.91 8.18
N ALA A 177 11.28 27.22 8.45
CA ALA A 177 12.07 28.27 7.79
C ALA A 177 13.58 28.11 7.98
#